data_AF-A0A0Q9XYA7-F1
#
_entry.id   AF-A0A0Q9XYA7-F1
#
_cell.length_a   1.000
_cell.length_b   1.000
_cell.length_c   1.000
_cell.angle_alpha   90.00
_cell.angle_beta   90.00
_cell.angle_gamma   90.00
#
_symmetry.space_group_name_H-M   'P 1'
#
loop_
_entity.id
_entity.type
_entity.pdbx_description
1 polymer ?
#
loop_
_entity_poly.entity_id
_entity_poly.type
_entity_poly.pdbx_seq_one_letter_code
_entity_poly.pdbx_strand_id
1 'polypeptide(L)'
;EIAILNEDNEVIAKHTRLYGVRRKSMIWQPYLDLLSKRPRAIKYSSIYNQFPSIWTDYLKNCTEEEQKNALRLLGELLKNDDFSLLNEALTMASSHGHPSTDQIKHCFYTL
;
A
#
# COMPACT_ATOMS: atom_id res chain seq x y z
N GLU A 1 -9.68 17.15 -16.01
CA GLU A 1 -8.64 16.70 -15.05
C GLU A 1 -8.24 17.85 -14.12
N ILE A 2 -7.52 17.60 -13.03
CA ILE A 2 -6.87 18.65 -12.22
C ILE A 2 -5.37 18.38 -12.26
N ALA A 3 -4.60 19.35 -12.77
CA ALA A 3 -3.14 19.32 -12.73
C ALA A 3 -2.67 20.22 -11.58
N ILE A 4 -1.88 19.67 -10.67
CA ILE A 4 -1.21 20.45 -9.63
C ILE A 4 0.11 20.94 -10.24
N LEU A 5 0.28 22.25 -10.27
CA LEU A 5 1.45 22.93 -10.83
C LEU A 5 2.26 23.57 -9.69
N ASN A 6 3.59 23.52 -9.80
CA ASN A 6 4.51 24.29 -8.95
C ASN A 6 4.57 25.76 -9.42
N GLU A 7 5.25 26.62 -8.65
CA GLU A 7 5.44 28.05 -8.98
C GLU A 7 6.11 28.29 -10.35
N ASP A 8 6.87 27.32 -10.86
CA ASP A 8 7.48 27.32 -12.20
C ASP A 8 6.58 26.74 -13.31
N ASN A 9 5.29 26.53 -13.07
CA ASN A 9 4.33 25.91 -14.01
C ASN A 9 4.70 24.48 -14.45
N GLU A 10 5.53 23.77 -13.67
CA GLU A 10 5.80 22.35 -13.90
C GLU A 10 4.69 21.48 -13.32
N VAL A 11 4.24 20.48 -14.10
CA VAL A 11 3.15 19.60 -13.70
C VAL A 11 3.66 18.52 -12.74
N ILE A 12 3.38 18.68 -11.46
CA ILE A 12 3.80 17.77 -10.39
C ILE A 12 2.94 16.50 -10.39
N ALA A 13 1.64 16.65 -10.63
CA ALA A 13 0.69 15.53 -10.63
C ALA A 13 -0.53 15.84 -11.48
N LYS A 14 -0.96 14.86 -12.29
CA LYS A 14 -2.21 14.90 -13.05
C LYS A 14 -3.20 13.95 -12.41
N HIS A 15 -4.32 14.47 -11.91
CA HIS A 15 -5.43 13.67 -11.41
C HIS A 15 -6.59 13.72 -12.40
N THR A 16 -6.97 12.57 -12.94
CA THR A 16 -8.18 12.45 -13.75
C THR A 16 -9.40 12.74 -12.88
N ARG A 17 -10.32 13.60 -13.33
CA ARG A 17 -11.54 13.91 -12.56
C ARG A 17 -12.45 12.68 -12.60
N LEU A 18 -12.54 11.93 -11.50
CA LEU A 18 -13.51 10.85 -11.33
C LEU A 18 -14.75 11.38 -10.57
N TYR A 19 -15.85 11.60 -11.29
CA TYR A 19 -17.18 11.74 -10.67
C TYR A 19 -17.76 10.33 -10.44
N GLY A 20 -17.95 9.96 -9.18
CA GLY A 20 -18.55 8.68 -8.80
C GLY A 20 -18.16 8.29 -7.37
N VAL A 21 -19.17 8.01 -6.54
CA VAL A 21 -19.09 7.85 -5.07
C VAL A 21 -18.18 6.69 -4.61
N ARG A 22 -17.56 5.90 -5.49
CA ARG A 22 -16.91 4.65 -5.08
C ARG A 22 -15.75 4.14 -5.93
N ARG A 23 -15.02 4.99 -6.63
CA ARG A 23 -13.73 4.60 -7.22
C ARG A 23 -12.71 5.70 -7.04
N LYS A 24 -12.01 5.66 -5.91
CA LYS A 24 -10.75 6.38 -5.73
C LYS A 24 -9.67 5.49 -6.33
N SER A 25 -9.30 5.73 -7.59
CA SER A 25 -8.03 5.22 -8.13
C SER A 25 -6.93 6.04 -7.46
N MET A 26 -6.57 5.62 -6.25
CA MET A 26 -5.45 6.18 -5.51
C MET A 26 -4.20 5.49 -6.03
N ILE A 27 -3.23 6.23 -6.55
CA ILE A 27 -1.93 5.68 -6.92
C ILE A 27 -1.18 5.42 -5.63
N TRP A 28 -1.08 4.16 -5.21
CA TRP A 28 -0.56 3.79 -3.89
C TRP A 28 0.96 3.81 -3.79
N GLN A 29 1.69 3.64 -4.90
CA GLN A 29 3.16 3.61 -4.93
C GLN A 29 3.86 4.76 -4.19
N PRO A 30 3.58 6.05 -4.47
CA PRO A 30 4.26 7.17 -3.79
C PRO A 30 3.90 7.24 -2.30
N TYR A 31 2.71 6.76 -1.92
CA TYR A 31 2.32 6.70 -0.52
C TYR A 31 3.01 5.55 0.20
N LEU A 32 3.11 4.36 -0.40
CA LEU A 32 3.78 3.22 0.22
C LEU A 32 5.26 3.51 0.51
N ASP A 33 5.96 4.21 -0.40
CA ASP A 33 7.32 4.70 -0.14
C ASP A 33 7.35 5.65 1.08
N LEU A 34 6.43 6.62 1.14
CA LEU A 34 6.34 7.57 2.26
C LEU A 34 5.95 6.89 3.59
N LEU A 35 5.06 5.90 3.54
CA LEU A 35 4.60 5.13 4.69
C LEU A 35 5.73 4.23 5.22
N SER A 36 6.54 3.64 4.33
CA SER A 36 7.73 2.87 4.73
C SER A 36 8.75 3.73 5.50
N LYS A 37 8.83 5.03 5.19
CA LYS A 37 9.72 5.98 5.87
C LYS A 37 9.18 6.44 7.23
N ARG A 38 7.85 6.47 7.41
CA ARG A 38 7.20 6.90 8.66
C ARG A 38 6.03 5.98 9.07
N PRO A 39 6.31 4.77 9.58
CA PRO A 39 5.27 3.81 9.97
C PRO A 39 4.35 4.32 11.09
N ARG A 40 4.83 5.23 11.95
CA ARG A 40 4.02 5.84 13.02
C ARG A 40 2.92 6.79 12.53
N ALA A 41 3.09 7.42 11.36
CA ALA A 41 2.11 8.37 10.81
C ALA A 41 0.87 7.66 10.22
N ILE A 42 0.94 6.34 10.06
CA ILE A 42 -0.05 5.50 9.39
C ILE A 42 -1.39 5.50 10.12
N LYS A 43 -1.37 5.41 11.45
CA LYS A 43 -2.57 5.27 12.30
C LYS A 43 -3.56 6.43 12.17
N TYR A 44 -3.11 7.58 11.69
CA TYR A 44 -3.89 8.83 11.65
C TYR A 44 -4.18 9.33 10.24
N SER A 45 -3.73 8.61 9.21
CA SER A 45 -4.01 9.01 7.83
C SER A 45 -5.32 8.39 7.36
N SER A 46 -6.21 9.19 6.77
CA SER A 46 -7.44 8.72 6.08
C SER A 46 -7.16 7.72 4.95
N ILE A 47 -5.88 7.53 4.60
CA ILE A 47 -5.35 6.59 3.63
C ILE A 47 -5.41 5.15 4.20
N TYR A 48 -5.22 4.96 5.51
CA TYR A 48 -5.27 3.63 6.13
C TYR A 48 -6.66 2.99 6.06
N ASN A 49 -7.73 3.81 6.06
CA ASN A 49 -9.11 3.34 5.87
C ASN A 49 -9.39 2.85 4.43
N GLN A 50 -8.51 3.17 3.48
CA GLN A 50 -8.63 2.70 2.09
C GLN A 50 -7.79 1.43 1.85
N PHE A 51 -6.96 1.04 2.81
CA PHE A 51 -6.18 -0.19 2.73
C PHE A 51 -7.09 -1.42 2.90
N PRO A 52 -6.78 -2.57 2.27
CA PRO A 52 -7.51 -3.80 2.55
C PRO A 52 -7.39 -4.15 4.03
N SER A 53 -8.53 -4.51 4.64
CA SER A 53 -8.62 -4.76 6.08
C SER A 53 -7.64 -5.82 6.57
N ILE A 54 -7.34 -6.83 5.74
CA ILE A 54 -6.38 -7.91 6.01
C ILE A 54 -4.98 -7.33 6.28
N TRP A 55 -4.51 -6.41 5.43
CA TRP A 55 -3.20 -5.79 5.60
C TRP A 55 -3.17 -4.82 6.78
N THR A 56 -4.26 -4.08 7.00
CA THR A 56 -4.41 -3.20 8.16
C THR A 56 -4.28 -3.98 9.47
N ASP A 57 -4.86 -5.18 9.53
CA ASP A 57 -4.80 -6.04 10.72
C ASP A 57 -3.40 -6.64 10.90
N TYR A 58 -2.81 -7.15 9.81
CA TYR A 58 -1.42 -7.63 9.81
C TYR A 58 -0.44 -6.55 10.31
N LEU A 59 -0.50 -5.34 9.74
CA LEU A 59 0.35 -4.23 10.15
C LEU A 59 0.12 -3.81 11.61
N LYS A 60 -1.09 -3.93 12.16
CA LYS A 60 -1.34 -3.65 13.59
C LYS A 60 -0.66 -4.64 14.53
N ASN A 61 -0.51 -5.89 14.10
CA ASN A 61 0.14 -6.95 14.87
C ASN A 61 1.67 -7.00 14.66
N CYS A 62 2.18 -6.36 13.59
CA CYS A 62 3.62 -6.24 13.32
C CYS A 62 4.33 -5.20 14.19
N THR A 63 5.63 -5.43 14.41
CA THR A 63 6.58 -4.44 14.95
C THR A 63 6.89 -3.32 13.95
N GLU A 64 7.51 -2.22 14.41
CA GLU A 64 7.82 -1.06 13.55
C GLU A 64 8.74 -1.43 12.38
N GLU A 65 9.69 -2.34 12.60
CA GLU A 65 10.61 -2.83 11.57
C GLU A 65 9.90 -3.71 10.53
N GLU A 66 9.03 -4.61 11.00
CA GLU A 66 8.22 -5.46 10.11
C GLU A 66 7.21 -4.66 9.30
N GLN A 67 6.57 -3.64 9.90
CA GLN A 67 5.68 -2.73 9.18
C GLN A 67 6.43 -2.02 8.06
N LYS A 68 7.63 -1.50 8.34
CA LYS A 68 8.46 -0.83 7.34
C LYS A 68 8.81 -1.77 6.18
N ASN A 69 9.22 -2.99 6.49
CA ASN A 69 9.56 -4.00 5.48
C ASN A 69 8.33 -4.40 4.65
N ALA A 70 7.18 -4.59 5.29
CA ALA A 70 5.93 -4.96 4.62
C ALA A 70 5.44 -3.86 3.68
N LEU A 71 5.49 -2.59 4.13
CA LEU A 71 5.09 -1.44 3.31
C LEU A 71 6.03 -1.20 2.14
N ARG A 72 7.33 -1.42 2.35
CA ARG A 72 8.32 -1.36 1.26
C ARG A 72 8.06 -2.43 0.21
N LEU A 73 7.84 -3.67 0.65
CA LEU A 73 7.49 -4.80 -0.21
C LEU A 73 6.19 -4.55 -0.98
N LEU A 74 5.16 -4.01 -0.30
CA LEU A 74 3.93 -3.57 -0.94
C LEU A 74 4.21 -2.52 -2.02
N GLY A 75 5.05 -1.52 -1.74
CA GLY A 75 5.42 -0.50 -2.74
C GLY A 75 6.14 -1.07 -3.97
N GLU A 76 6.94 -2.12 -3.77
CA GLU A 76 7.67 -2.81 -4.86
C GLU A 76 6.77 -3.75 -5.67
N LEU A 77 5.85 -4.46 -5.03
CA LEU A 77 5.02 -5.49 -5.67
C LEU A 77 3.69 -4.95 -6.22
N LEU A 78 3.15 -3.88 -5.63
CA LEU A 78 1.89 -3.29 -6.04
C LEU A 78 2.05 -2.58 -7.39
N LYS A 79 1.73 -3.29 -8.47
CA LYS A 79 1.64 -2.75 -9.83
C LYS A 79 0.18 -2.52 -10.18
N ASN A 80 -0.17 -1.29 -10.60
CA ASN A 80 -1.53 -0.89 -10.98
C ASN A 80 -2.59 -0.93 -9.86
N ASP A 81 -2.18 -0.77 -8.60
CA ASP A 81 -3.10 -0.70 -7.45
C ASP A 81 -3.92 -1.99 -7.21
N ASP A 82 -3.48 -3.13 -7.75
CA ASP A 82 -4.15 -4.42 -7.55
C ASP A 82 -3.67 -5.12 -6.28
N PHE A 83 -4.52 -5.13 -5.26
CA PHE A 83 -4.26 -5.81 -3.99
C PHE A 83 -4.69 -7.29 -3.99
N SER A 84 -5.31 -7.80 -5.05
CA SER A 84 -5.92 -9.14 -5.04
C SER A 84 -4.87 -10.22 -4.83
N LEU A 85 -3.80 -10.19 -5.63
CA LEU A 85 -2.67 -11.13 -5.53
C LEU A 85 -1.92 -10.99 -4.20
N LEU A 86 -1.77 -9.75 -3.71
CA LEU A 86 -1.12 -9.46 -2.43
C LEU A 86 -1.94 -9.98 -1.24
N ASN A 87 -3.27 -9.85 -1.28
CA ASN A 87 -4.16 -10.39 -0.27
C ASN A 87 -4.12 -11.93 -0.24
N GLU A 88 -4.10 -12.56 -1.42
CA GLU A 88 -4.00 -14.02 -1.54
C GLU A 88 -2.65 -14.53 -1.02
N ALA A 89 -1.54 -13.91 -1.44
CA ALA A 89 -0.20 -14.22 -0.93
C ALA A 89 -0.12 -14.08 0.60
N LEU A 90 -0.70 -13.02 1.16
CA LEU A 90 -0.73 -12.80 2.61
C LEU A 90 -1.59 -13.86 3.32
N THR A 91 -2.72 -14.25 2.74
CA THR A 91 -3.60 -15.29 3.31
C THR A 91 -2.90 -16.66 3.33
N MET A 92 -2.19 -17.00 2.26
CA MET A 92 -1.39 -18.22 2.20
C MET A 92 -0.23 -18.19 3.19
N ALA A 93 0.50 -17.07 3.27
CA ALA A 93 1.60 -16.94 4.22
C ALA A 93 1.09 -16.99 5.68
N SER A 94 -0.06 -16.35 5.97
CA SER A 94 -0.69 -16.34 7.29
C SER A 94 -1.24 -17.70 7.71
N SER A 95 -1.40 -18.66 6.79
CA SER A 95 -1.83 -20.02 7.12
C SER A 95 -0.81 -20.76 8.00
N HIS A 96 0.45 -20.30 8.04
CA HIS A 96 1.51 -20.88 8.86
C HIS A 96 1.84 -20.10 10.15
N GLY A 97 1.08 -19.04 10.48
CA GLY A 97 1.31 -18.21 11.67
C GLY A 97 1.48 -16.74 11.32
N HIS A 98 2.38 -16.03 12.03
CA HIS A 98 2.77 -14.65 11.71
C HIS A 98 3.77 -14.66 10.55
N PRO A 99 3.36 -14.36 9.31
CA PRO A 99 4.25 -14.51 8.17
C PRO A 99 5.29 -13.40 8.17
N SER A 100 6.55 -13.76 7.89
CA SER A 100 7.57 -12.75 7.63
C SER A 100 7.38 -12.13 6.24
N THR A 101 7.89 -10.92 6.04
CA THR A 101 7.82 -10.22 4.75
C THR A 101 8.40 -11.04 3.60
N ASP A 102 9.47 -11.79 3.85
CA ASP A 102 10.09 -12.69 2.87
C ASP A 102 9.20 -13.88 2.50
N GLN A 103 8.39 -14.39 3.43
CA GLN A 103 7.43 -15.46 3.15
C GLN A 103 6.30 -14.94 2.26
N ILE A 104 5.79 -13.74 2.54
CA ILE A 104 4.77 -13.09 1.69
C ILE A 104 5.34 -12.85 0.29
N LYS A 105 6.60 -12.40 0.21
CA LYS A 105 7.33 -12.24 -1.06
C LYS A 105 7.39 -13.55 -1.84
N HIS A 106 7.79 -14.63 -1.17
CA HIS A 106 7.89 -15.95 -1.77
C HIS A 106 6.53 -16.44 -2.27
N CYS A 107 5.49 -16.36 -1.43
CA CYS A 107 4.11 -16.71 -1.80
C CYS A 107 3.61 -15.92 -3.02
N PHE A 108 3.97 -14.63 -3.11
CA PHE A 108 3.62 -13.79 -4.25
C PHE A 108 4.30 -14.23 -5.56
N TYR A 109 5.57 -14.66 -5.52
CA TYR A 109 6.27 -15.15 -6.71
C TYR A 109 5.89 -16.58 -7.11
N THR A 110 5.31 -17.35 -6.20
CA THR A 110 4.81 -18.71 -6.48
C THR A 110 3.39 -18.73 -7.05
N LEU A 111 2.66 -17.61 -6.98
CA LEU A 111 1.35 -17.40 -7.63
C LEU A 111 1.53 -17.04 -9.11
#